data_AF-A0AA86BWG3-F1
#
_entry.id   AF-A0AA86BWG3-F1
#
_cell.length_a   1.000
_cell.length_b   1.000
_cell.length_c   1.000
_cell.angle_alpha   90.00
_cell.angle_beta   90.00
_cell.angle_gamma   90.00
#
_symmetry.space_group_name_H-M   'P 1'
#
loop_
_entity.id
_entity.type
_entity.pdbx_description
1 polymer ?
#
loop_
_entity_poly.entity_id
_entity_poly.type
_entity_poly.pdbx_seq_one_letter_code
_entity_poly.pdbx_strand_id
1 'polypeptide(L)'
;MNESIFLLDKRVVFDSTKMTLSHGNEIIRISEAETHLLLAFWHGLYKKEDIIHLVWENRGGCVSESSYYKLINQMRNDFSSIGLQPSDIVTRPRVGVSLSVAIEPIKKITSLKVSDENVKGPSTREKIFYKIKRHSVFVVLTGAILLALLYGVFTIYKAPVRNSPDSFFTYLGEYNDYAIYKTKEDKVTLSEVVFAFNSLKIKIYRQNGRHLYYIREPNMNIFLQCLNPVEMAVPKCITVKERY
;
A
#
# COMPACT_ATOMS: atom_id res chain seq x y z
N MET A 1 -9.73 -1.59 -2.29
CA MET A 1 -8.92 -1.48 -1.06
C MET A 1 -9.83 -1.75 0.12
N ASN A 2 -9.71 -2.91 0.77
CA ASN A 2 -10.65 -3.35 1.82
C ASN A 2 -9.95 -3.71 3.15
N GLU A 3 -8.66 -3.38 3.27
CA GLU A 3 -7.82 -3.71 4.42
C GLU A 3 -7.47 -2.44 5.18
N SER A 4 -8.13 -2.26 6.32
CA SER A 4 -7.94 -1.12 7.21
C SER A 4 -7.35 -1.51 8.56
N ILE A 5 -7.09 -2.81 8.77
CA ILE A 5 -6.64 -3.34 10.06
C ILE A 5 -5.53 -4.36 9.81
N PHE A 6 -4.43 -4.18 10.52
CA PHE A 6 -3.23 -5.01 10.45
C PHE A 6 -2.87 -5.54 11.84
N LEU A 7 -2.15 -6.66 11.87
CA LEU A 7 -1.58 -7.28 13.05
C LEU A 7 -0.05 -7.19 12.96
N LEU A 8 0.55 -6.49 13.92
CA LEU A 8 1.99 -6.36 14.08
C LEU A 8 2.48 -7.36 15.11
N ASP A 9 3.51 -8.11 14.74
CA ASP A 9 4.16 -9.10 15.61
C ASP A 9 3.18 -10.08 16.29
N LYS A 10 2.04 -10.36 15.64
CA LYS A 10 0.95 -11.21 16.15
C LYS A 10 0.32 -10.75 17.47
N ARG A 11 0.60 -9.53 17.92
CA ARG A 11 0.20 -9.03 19.25
C ARG A 11 -0.50 -7.69 19.20
N VAL A 12 -0.03 -6.77 18.36
CA VAL A 12 -0.54 -5.39 18.31
C VAL A 12 -1.41 -5.20 17.09
N VAL A 13 -2.62 -4.71 17.27
CA VAL A 13 -3.55 -4.41 16.19
C VAL A 13 -3.37 -2.95 15.78
N PHE A 14 -3.07 -2.73 14.51
CA PHE A 14 -3.01 -1.41 13.88
C PHE A 14 -4.26 -1.18 13.04
N ASP A 15 -5.11 -0.23 13.42
CA ASP A 15 -6.25 0.23 12.62
C ASP A 15 -5.86 1.53 11.90
N SER A 16 -5.68 1.44 10.58
CA SER A 16 -5.26 2.57 9.75
C SER A 16 -6.36 3.60 9.53
N THR A 17 -7.64 3.22 9.69
CA THR A 17 -8.77 4.16 9.57
C THR A 17 -8.98 4.92 10.86
N LYS A 18 -8.84 4.25 12.00
CA LYS A 18 -8.95 4.88 13.32
C LYS A 18 -7.66 5.56 13.77
N MET A 19 -6.54 5.29 13.09
CA MET A 19 -5.20 5.75 13.46
C MET A 19 -4.84 5.33 14.89
N THR A 20 -4.99 4.03 15.19
CA THR A 20 -4.76 3.49 16.53
C THR A 20 -3.89 2.23 16.51
N LEU A 21 -3.07 2.07 17.55
CA LEU A 21 -2.43 0.82 17.92
C LEU A 21 -3.08 0.28 19.19
N SER A 22 -3.43 -1.00 19.22
CA SER A 22 -4.02 -1.63 20.39
C SER A 22 -3.37 -2.96 20.75
N HIS A 23 -3.21 -3.19 22.04
CA HIS A 23 -2.67 -4.42 22.59
C HIS A 23 -3.43 -4.76 23.89
N GLY A 24 -4.24 -5.82 23.86
CA GLY A 24 -5.16 -6.11 24.96
C GLY A 24 -6.15 -4.96 25.17
N ASN A 25 -6.12 -4.36 26.37
CA ASN A 25 -6.98 -3.22 26.73
C ASN A 25 -6.31 -1.85 26.50
N GLU A 26 -5.02 -1.83 26.14
CA GLU A 26 -4.30 -0.59 25.87
C GLU A 26 -4.56 -0.17 24.43
N ILE A 27 -4.88 1.11 24.24
CA ILE A 27 -5.11 1.72 22.93
C ILE A 27 -4.42 3.08 22.93
N ILE A 28 -3.52 3.27 21.97
CA ILE A 28 -2.89 4.57 21.71
C ILE A 28 -3.33 5.08 20.35
N ARG A 29 -3.48 6.40 20.24
CA ARG A 29 -3.78 7.07 18.98
C ARG A 29 -2.48 7.60 18.39
N ILE A 30 -2.20 7.21 17.16
CA ILE A 30 -1.01 7.64 16.43
C ILE A 30 -1.38 8.77 15.47
N SER A 31 -0.41 9.58 15.08
CA SER A 31 -0.62 10.63 14.11
C SER A 31 -0.85 10.07 12.71
N GLU A 32 -1.32 10.94 11.82
CA GLU A 32 -1.49 10.59 10.42
C GLU A 32 -0.15 10.22 9.77
N ALA A 33 0.93 10.94 10.06
CA ALA A 33 2.26 10.64 9.52
C ALA A 33 2.76 9.25 9.96
N GLU A 34 2.50 8.87 11.21
CA GLU A 34 2.83 7.55 11.76
C GLU A 34 2.02 6.44 11.11
N THR A 35 0.72 6.70 10.90
CA THR A 35 -0.16 5.81 10.15
C THR A 35 0.40 5.55 8.75
N HIS A 36 0.81 6.60 8.03
CA HIS A 36 1.38 6.46 6.69
C HIS A 36 2.74 5.77 6.71
N LEU A 37 3.56 5.95 7.76
CA LEU A 37 4.81 5.22 7.92
C LEU A 37 4.57 3.71 8.05
N LEU A 38 3.59 3.29 8.87
CA LEU A 38 3.22 1.88 9.00
C LEU A 38 2.67 1.31 7.69
N LEU A 39 1.86 2.10 6.97
CA LEU A 39 1.41 1.73 5.63
C LEU A 39 2.59 1.64 4.64
N ALA A 40 3.60 2.50 4.75
CA ALA A 40 4.82 2.42 3.95
C ALA A 40 5.51 1.06 4.13
N PHE A 41 5.65 0.62 5.38
CA PHE A 41 6.21 -0.70 5.70
C PHE A 41 5.36 -1.85 5.14
N TRP A 42 4.03 -1.75 5.24
CA TRP A 42 3.10 -2.68 4.63
C TRP A 42 3.22 -2.74 3.09
N HIS A 43 3.52 -1.61 2.45
CA HIS A 43 3.81 -1.53 1.02
C HIS A 43 5.23 -1.96 0.66
N GLY A 44 6.09 -2.26 1.64
CA GLY A 44 7.47 -2.66 1.40
C GLY A 44 8.44 -1.51 1.17
N LEU A 45 8.02 -0.27 1.47
CA LEU A 45 8.87 0.90 1.33
C LEU A 45 9.84 1.00 2.51
N TYR A 46 11.11 1.27 2.21
CA TYR A 46 12.17 1.39 3.21
C TYR A 46 13.17 2.52 2.92
N LYS A 47 13.21 3.03 1.67
CA LYS A 47 14.10 4.14 1.32
C LYS A 47 13.55 5.42 1.91
N LYS A 48 14.45 6.29 2.36
CA LYS A 48 14.09 7.59 2.95
C LYS A 48 13.20 8.39 1.99
N GLU A 49 13.58 8.48 0.73
CA GLU A 49 12.88 9.29 -0.29
C GLU A 49 11.48 8.73 -0.57
N ASP A 50 11.35 7.40 -0.73
CA ASP A 50 10.04 6.75 -0.96
C ASP A 50 9.09 6.94 0.23
N ILE A 51 9.62 6.84 1.46
CA ILE A 51 8.86 7.08 2.69
C ILE A 51 8.45 8.56 2.77
N ILE A 52 9.38 9.49 2.50
CA ILE A 52 9.06 10.92 2.50
C ILE A 52 7.95 11.22 1.49
N HIS A 53 8.05 10.63 0.30
CA HIS A 53 7.06 10.81 -0.76
C HIS A 53 5.67 10.32 -0.34
N LEU A 54 5.58 9.09 0.20
CA LEU A 54 4.30 8.51 0.62
C LEU A 54 3.68 9.25 1.80
N VAL A 55 4.49 9.63 2.79
CA VAL A 55 4.00 10.25 4.04
C VAL A 55 3.65 11.72 3.83
N TRP A 56 4.38 12.46 2.98
CA TRP A 56 4.22 13.92 2.85
C TRP A 56 4.10 14.47 1.41
N GLU A 57 4.81 13.96 0.40
CA GLU A 57 4.86 14.64 -0.91
C GLU A 57 3.56 14.55 -1.71
N ASN A 58 2.72 13.54 -1.45
CA ASN A 58 1.35 13.50 -1.98
C ASN A 58 0.45 14.65 -1.46
N ARG A 59 0.98 15.57 -0.64
CA ARG A 59 0.24 16.63 0.07
C ARG A 59 0.89 18.01 0.02
N GLY A 60 1.91 18.21 -0.82
CA GLY A 60 2.44 19.55 -1.15
C GLY A 60 3.28 20.23 -0.07
N GLY A 61 3.73 19.51 0.97
CA GLY A 61 4.62 20.04 2.00
C GLY A 61 6.10 19.74 1.72
N CYS A 62 6.97 20.76 1.80
CA CYS A 62 8.42 20.55 1.80
C CYS A 62 8.86 19.98 3.16
N VAL A 63 9.48 18.80 3.16
CA VAL A 63 9.88 18.09 4.39
C VAL A 63 11.37 18.25 4.61
N SER A 64 11.75 18.81 5.76
CA SER A 64 13.14 18.78 6.21
C SER A 64 13.56 17.38 6.64
N GLU A 65 14.84 17.03 6.51
CA GLU A 65 15.36 15.76 7.04
C GLU A 65 15.06 15.58 8.54
N SER A 66 15.03 16.67 9.30
CA SER A 66 14.71 16.63 10.73
C SER A 66 13.30 16.11 11.01
N SER A 67 12.33 16.41 10.15
CA SER A 67 10.95 15.93 10.28
C SER A 67 10.85 14.42 10.07
N TYR A 68 11.60 13.89 9.10
CA TYR A 68 11.70 12.45 8.85
C TYR A 68 12.23 11.70 10.07
N TYR A 69 13.33 12.17 10.66
CA TYR A 69 13.90 11.52 11.86
C TYR A 69 13.03 11.70 13.10
N LYS A 70 12.35 12.83 13.25
CA LYS A 70 11.36 13.04 14.32
C LYS A 70 10.21 12.04 14.24
N LEU A 71 9.68 11.80 13.03
CA LEU A 71 8.63 10.80 12.83
C LEU A 71 9.07 9.41 13.27
N ILE A 72 10.28 8.98 12.87
CA ILE A 72 10.83 7.68 13.24
C ILE A 72 10.96 7.55 14.76
N ASN A 73 11.47 8.59 15.43
CA ASN A 73 11.64 8.57 16.88
C ASN A 73 10.30 8.57 17.61
N GLN A 74 9.30 9.31 17.11
CA GLN A 74 7.95 9.28 17.67
C GLN A 74 7.35 7.87 17.55
N MET A 75 7.43 7.26 16.36
CA MET A 75 6.94 5.90 16.13
C MET A 75 7.60 4.86 17.06
N ARG A 76 8.89 5.03 17.37
CA ARG A 76 9.62 4.17 18.34
C ARG A 76 9.10 4.32 19.76
N ASN A 77 8.77 5.54 20.18
CA ASN A 77 8.20 5.79 21.50
C ASN A 77 6.80 5.17 21.60
N ASP A 78 5.99 5.33 20.56
CA ASP A 78 4.65 4.74 20.46
C ASP A 78 4.70 3.21 20.46
N PHE A 79 5.72 2.60 19.82
CA PHE A 79 5.97 1.16 19.93
C PHE A 79 6.26 0.74 21.37
N SER A 80 7.14 1.47 22.05
CA SER A 80 7.47 1.18 23.46
C SER A 80 6.27 1.29 24.38
N SER A 81 5.32 2.19 24.11
CA SER A 81 4.15 2.40 24.96
C SER A 81 3.05 1.36 24.77
N ILE A 82 3.07 0.59 23.67
CA ILE A 82 2.08 -0.46 23.36
C ILE A 82 2.67 -1.89 23.43
N GLY A 83 3.91 -2.03 23.92
CA GLY A 83 4.56 -3.33 24.16
C GLY A 83 5.37 -3.90 22.99
N LEU A 84 5.65 -3.11 21.95
CA LEU A 84 6.63 -3.42 20.90
C LEU A 84 8.01 -2.85 21.26
N GLN A 85 9.06 -3.29 20.59
CA GLN A 85 10.41 -2.79 20.86
C GLN A 85 10.73 -1.62 19.92
N PRO A 86 11.33 -0.52 20.40
CA PRO A 86 11.87 0.54 19.55
C PRO A 86 12.86 0.03 18.49
N SER A 87 13.58 -1.05 18.80
CA SER A 87 14.50 -1.73 17.89
C SER A 87 13.81 -2.39 16.70
N ASP A 88 12.49 -2.57 16.75
CA ASP A 88 11.74 -3.14 15.63
C ASP A 88 11.67 -2.20 14.43
N ILE A 89 11.90 -0.90 14.66
CA ILE A 89 12.08 0.12 13.63
C ILE A 89 13.58 0.32 13.40
N VAL A 90 14.11 -0.40 12.42
CA VAL A 90 15.55 -0.49 12.14
C VAL A 90 15.98 0.62 11.18
N THR A 91 16.81 1.56 11.66
CA THR A 91 17.48 2.53 10.77
C THR A 91 18.55 1.83 9.95
N ARG A 92 18.60 2.13 8.65
CA ARG A 92 19.63 1.69 7.73
C ARG A 92 20.44 2.90 7.27
N PRO A 93 21.69 3.06 7.73
CA PRO A 93 22.52 4.21 7.38
C PRO A 93 22.57 4.45 5.87
N ARG A 94 22.37 5.70 5.44
CA ARG A 94 22.39 6.14 4.03
C ARG A 94 21.32 5.49 3.14
N VAL A 95 20.35 4.78 3.70
CA VAL A 95 19.29 4.10 2.93
C VAL A 95 17.90 4.54 3.39
N GLY A 96 17.61 4.44 4.69
CA GLY A 96 16.29 4.76 5.23
C GLY A 96 15.96 3.96 6.48
N VAL A 97 14.76 3.39 6.54
CA VAL A 97 14.24 2.70 7.74
C VAL A 97 13.36 1.50 7.34
N SER A 98 13.40 0.42 8.10
CA SER A 98 12.60 -0.78 7.85
C SER A 98 12.02 -1.33 9.14
N LEU A 99 10.83 -1.92 9.07
CA LEU A 99 10.24 -2.72 10.15
C LEU A 99 10.89 -4.12 10.15
N SER A 100 11.23 -4.67 11.32
CA SER A 100 11.73 -6.05 11.48
C SER A 100 10.63 -7.06 11.81
N VAL A 101 9.58 -6.61 12.50
CA VAL A 101 8.43 -7.43 12.84
C VAL A 101 7.47 -7.54 11.66
N ALA A 102 6.75 -8.66 11.59
CA ALA A 102 5.76 -8.87 10.53
C ALA A 102 4.55 -7.94 10.71
N ILE A 103 4.05 -7.41 9.60
CA ILE A 103 2.78 -6.69 9.50
C ILE A 103 1.86 -7.45 8.53
N GLU A 104 0.73 -7.95 9.05
CA GLU A 104 -0.20 -8.83 8.31
C GLU A 104 -1.62 -8.23 8.35
N PRO A 105 -2.42 -8.31 7.27
CA PRO A 105 -3.77 -7.79 7.28
C PRO A 105 -4.69 -8.76 8.06
N ILE A 106 -5.58 -8.22 8.88
CA ILE A 106 -6.59 -9.05 9.54
C ILE A 106 -7.74 -9.26 8.56
N LYS A 107 -7.84 -10.46 7.99
CA LYS A 107 -9.00 -10.86 7.17
C LYS A 107 -10.25 -10.80 8.04
N LYS A 108 -11.10 -9.78 7.84
CA LYS A 108 -12.42 -9.73 8.46
C LYS A 108 -13.21 -10.97 8.02
N ILE A 109 -13.55 -11.84 8.96
CA ILE A 109 -14.61 -12.82 8.75
C ILE A 109 -15.89 -12.01 8.56
N THR A 110 -16.38 -11.97 7.33
CA THR A 110 -17.61 -11.27 6.94
C THR A 110 -18.81 -11.91 7.64
N SER A 111 -19.26 -11.36 8.77
CA SER A 111 -20.64 -11.53 9.20
C SER A 111 -21.53 -10.55 8.42
N LEU A 112 -22.21 -11.11 7.41
CA LEU A 112 -23.49 -10.77 6.76
C LEU A 112 -24.06 -9.33 6.86
N LYS A 113 -24.45 -8.82 5.69
CA LYS A 113 -25.09 -7.53 5.42
C LYS A 113 -26.62 -7.56 5.58
N VAL A 114 -27.14 -6.48 6.19
CA VAL A 114 -28.24 -5.57 5.75
C VAL A 114 -29.70 -6.05 5.74
N SER A 115 -30.58 -5.23 6.34
CA SER A 115 -31.83 -4.72 5.73
C SER A 115 -32.31 -3.45 6.47
N ASP A 116 -32.25 -2.31 5.77
CA ASP A 116 -32.98 -1.07 6.08
C ASP A 116 -34.09 -0.94 5.02
N GLU A 117 -35.33 -0.65 5.44
CA GLU A 117 -36.45 -0.31 4.55
C GLU A 117 -36.98 1.11 4.81
N ASN A 118 -36.93 1.93 3.74
CA ASN A 118 -37.94 2.85 3.20
C ASN A 118 -38.71 3.84 4.10
N VAL A 119 -38.80 5.12 3.67
CA VAL A 119 -40.07 5.82 3.30
C VAL A 119 -39.79 6.99 2.32
N LYS A 120 -40.68 7.14 1.32
CA LYS A 120 -40.77 8.06 0.16
C LYS A 120 -41.05 9.56 0.47
N GLY A 121 -40.72 10.44 -0.50
CA GLY A 121 -41.02 11.91 -0.56
C GLY A 121 -42.50 12.27 -0.84
N PRO A 122 -42.89 13.30 -1.64
CA PRO A 122 -42.21 14.48 -2.22
C PRO A 122 -43.02 15.83 -2.07
N SER A 123 -42.57 16.95 -2.68
CA SER A 123 -43.33 18.10 -3.27
C SER A 123 -42.59 19.44 -3.08
N THR A 124 -42.95 20.59 -3.66
CA THR A 124 -43.15 21.05 -5.04
C THR A 124 -42.93 22.60 -4.99
N ARG A 125 -42.27 23.16 -6.01
CA ARG A 125 -42.19 24.57 -6.49
C ARG A 125 -42.56 25.76 -5.56
N GLU A 126 -41.69 26.77 -5.56
CA GLU A 126 -41.98 28.09 -6.17
C GLU A 126 -40.71 28.90 -6.50
N LYS A 127 -40.79 29.72 -7.56
CA LYS A 127 -39.70 30.52 -8.15
C LYS A 127 -39.89 32.00 -7.78
N ILE A 128 -38.80 32.71 -7.49
CA ILE A 128 -38.72 34.17 -7.76
C ILE A 128 -37.42 34.46 -8.52
N PHE A 129 -37.61 35.13 -9.66
CA PHE A 129 -36.61 35.55 -10.63
C PHE A 129 -35.84 36.80 -10.15
N TYR A 130 -34.52 36.82 -10.39
CA TYR A 130 -33.82 38.05 -10.80
C TYR A 130 -32.94 37.74 -12.00
N LYS A 131 -33.25 38.38 -13.12
CA LYS A 131 -32.58 38.30 -14.41
C LYS A 131 -31.40 39.27 -14.41
N ILE A 132 -30.16 38.79 -14.39
CA ILE A 132 -28.99 39.61 -14.74
C ILE A 132 -28.15 38.90 -15.80
N LYS A 133 -28.10 39.55 -16.96
CA LYS A 133 -27.42 39.19 -18.20
C LYS A 133 -25.92 39.40 -18.05
N ARG A 134 -25.11 38.33 -18.08
CA ARG A 134 -23.69 38.38 -18.46
C ARG A 134 -23.15 37.03 -18.97
N HIS A 135 -23.85 36.46 -19.95
CA HIS A 135 -23.42 35.25 -20.68
C HIS A 135 -22.44 35.62 -21.79
N SER A 136 -21.14 35.63 -21.50
CA SER A 136 -20.10 35.57 -22.54
C SER A 136 -18.74 35.16 -21.95
N VAL A 137 -18.40 35.61 -20.74
CA VAL A 137 -17.07 35.34 -20.15
C VAL A 137 -17.02 34.04 -19.34
N PHE A 138 -18.12 33.64 -18.69
CA PHE A 138 -18.16 32.42 -17.86
C PHE A 138 -18.09 31.12 -18.69
N VAL A 139 -18.64 31.08 -19.89
CA VAL A 139 -18.65 29.87 -20.74
C VAL A 139 -17.25 29.58 -21.30
N VAL A 140 -16.47 30.62 -21.59
CA VAL A 140 -15.09 30.47 -22.07
C VAL A 140 -14.16 30.01 -20.94
N LEU A 141 -14.34 30.55 -19.73
CA LEU A 141 -13.56 30.15 -18.56
C LEU A 141 -13.86 28.72 -18.10
N THR A 142 -15.13 28.30 -18.08
CA THR A 142 -15.48 26.91 -17.75
C THR A 142 -15.00 25.92 -18.81
N GLY A 143 -15.06 26.30 -20.10
CA GLY A 143 -14.50 25.52 -21.19
C GLY A 143 -12.98 25.34 -21.09
N ALA A 144 -12.24 26.41 -20.76
CA ALA A 144 -10.79 26.36 -20.57
C ALA A 144 -10.40 25.49 -19.36
N ILE A 145 -11.15 25.57 -18.25
CA ILE A 145 -10.93 24.73 -17.06
C ILE A 145 -11.20 23.25 -17.38
N LEU A 146 -12.27 22.94 -18.10
CA LEU A 146 -12.56 21.56 -18.53
C LEU A 146 -11.49 21.02 -19.49
N LEU A 147 -11.00 21.84 -20.42
CA LEU A 147 -9.90 21.46 -21.32
C LEU A 147 -8.59 21.24 -20.55
N ALA A 148 -8.27 22.08 -19.57
CA ALA A 148 -7.10 21.91 -18.73
C ALA A 148 -7.19 20.64 -17.85
N LEU A 149 -8.39 20.33 -17.33
CA LEU A 149 -8.63 19.09 -16.58
C LEU A 149 -8.52 17.86 -17.49
N LEU A 150 -9.10 17.90 -18.70
CA LEU A 150 -8.98 16.81 -19.66
C LEU A 150 -7.53 16.62 -20.13
N TYR A 151 -6.79 17.71 -20.34
CA TYR A 151 -5.37 17.65 -20.68
C TYR A 151 -4.54 17.11 -19.51
N GLY A 152 -4.84 17.50 -18.27
CA GLY A 152 -4.24 16.95 -17.06
C GLY A 152 -4.51 15.46 -16.88
N VAL A 153 -5.74 15.00 -17.14
CA VAL A 153 -6.08 13.56 -17.13
C VAL A 153 -5.36 12.82 -18.26
N PHE A 154 -5.22 13.43 -19.43
CA PHE A 154 -4.48 12.87 -20.56
C PHE A 154 -2.97 12.77 -20.28
N THR A 155 -2.37 13.77 -19.62
CA THR A 155 -0.97 13.70 -19.18
C THR A 155 -0.76 12.74 -18.03
N ILE A 156 -1.76 12.47 -17.18
CA ILE A 156 -1.70 11.39 -16.16
C ILE A 156 -1.83 10.01 -16.82
N TYR A 157 -2.70 9.84 -17.82
CA TYR A 157 -2.82 8.59 -18.57
C TYR A 157 -1.59 8.30 -19.44
N LYS A 158 -0.91 9.34 -19.92
CA LYS A 158 0.36 9.25 -20.65
C LYS A 158 1.60 9.45 -19.78
N ALA A 159 1.43 9.75 -18.49
CA ALA A 159 2.55 9.77 -17.56
C ALA A 159 3.12 8.35 -17.61
N PRO A 160 4.42 8.19 -17.87
CA PRO A 160 5.00 6.88 -17.93
C PRO A 160 4.88 6.31 -16.52
N VAL A 161 3.89 5.45 -16.29
CA VAL A 161 4.12 4.29 -15.43
C VAL A 161 5.44 3.78 -15.91
N ARG A 162 6.45 3.81 -15.04
CA ARG A 162 7.84 3.46 -15.35
C ARG A 162 7.89 1.96 -15.61
N ASN A 163 7.21 1.52 -16.65
CA ASN A 163 7.35 0.24 -17.31
C ASN A 163 8.70 0.35 -17.97
N SER A 164 9.75 -0.01 -17.23
CA SER A 164 11.00 -0.36 -17.85
C SER A 164 10.66 -1.46 -18.86
N PRO A 165 10.87 -1.25 -20.18
CA PRO A 165 10.53 -2.24 -21.20
C PRO A 165 11.23 -3.60 -20.98
N ASP A 166 12.25 -3.59 -20.12
CA ASP A 166 13.21 -4.65 -19.81
C ASP A 166 12.95 -5.39 -18.48
N SER A 167 11.75 -5.29 -17.89
CA SER A 167 11.46 -6.04 -16.67
C SER A 167 11.48 -7.56 -16.94
N PHE A 168 12.42 -8.27 -16.30
CA PHE A 168 12.53 -9.73 -16.36
C PHE A 168 11.26 -10.43 -15.82
N PHE A 169 10.54 -9.74 -14.93
CA PHE A 169 9.32 -10.22 -14.32
C PHE A 169 8.10 -9.45 -14.81
N THR A 170 6.96 -10.13 -14.86
CA THR A 170 5.65 -9.57 -15.16
C THR A 170 4.65 -9.96 -14.07
N TYR A 171 3.74 -9.04 -13.77
CA TYR A 171 2.69 -9.26 -12.79
C TYR A 171 1.72 -10.35 -13.26
N LEU A 172 1.40 -11.29 -12.37
CA LEU A 172 0.56 -12.45 -12.64
C LEU A 172 -0.80 -12.38 -11.92
N GLY A 173 -0.86 -11.80 -10.72
CA GLY A 173 -2.08 -11.72 -9.93
C GLY A 173 -1.82 -11.57 -8.43
N GLU A 174 -2.88 -11.60 -7.62
CA GLU A 174 -2.78 -11.58 -6.16
C GLU A 174 -3.17 -12.93 -5.55
N TYR A 175 -2.44 -13.37 -4.53
CA TYR A 175 -2.79 -14.54 -3.73
C TYR A 175 -2.20 -14.43 -2.32
N ASN A 176 -3.00 -14.70 -1.28
CA ASN A 176 -2.60 -14.56 0.13
C ASN A 176 -1.88 -13.22 0.41
N ASP A 177 -2.44 -12.14 -0.12
CA ASP A 177 -1.98 -10.76 0.09
C ASP A 177 -0.57 -10.48 -0.47
N TYR A 178 -0.08 -11.38 -1.34
CA TYR A 178 1.07 -11.19 -2.22
C TYR A 178 0.63 -10.72 -3.60
N ALA A 179 1.33 -9.73 -4.14
CA ALA A 179 1.44 -9.51 -5.57
C ALA A 179 2.43 -10.53 -6.13
N ILE A 180 1.92 -11.45 -6.95
CA ILE A 180 2.69 -12.52 -7.59
C ILE A 180 3.19 -12.05 -8.95
N TYR A 181 4.46 -12.31 -9.20
CA TYR A 181 5.14 -12.03 -10.47
C TYR A 181 5.75 -13.32 -11.01
N LYS A 182 5.83 -13.42 -12.34
CA LYS A 182 6.49 -14.53 -13.05
C LYS A 182 7.51 -14.01 -14.05
N THR A 183 8.40 -14.87 -14.51
CA THR A 183 9.30 -14.52 -15.63
C THR A 183 8.48 -14.22 -16.89
N LYS A 184 8.91 -13.21 -17.65
CA LYS A 184 8.17 -12.70 -18.82
C LYS A 184 7.93 -13.75 -19.90
N GLU A 185 8.86 -14.69 -20.07
CA GLU A 185 8.82 -15.73 -21.09
C GLU A 185 7.99 -16.96 -20.67
N ASP A 186 7.72 -17.12 -19.38
CA ASP A 186 7.00 -18.29 -18.87
C ASP A 186 5.49 -18.12 -19.06
N LYS A 187 4.85 -19.17 -19.59
CA LYS A 187 3.40 -19.24 -19.84
C LYS A 187 2.61 -19.72 -18.63
N VAL A 188 3.27 -19.96 -17.51
CA VAL A 188 2.64 -20.33 -16.24
C VAL A 188 1.45 -19.44 -15.90
N THR A 189 0.38 -20.08 -15.43
CA THR A 189 -0.84 -19.43 -14.98
C THR A 189 -0.81 -19.17 -13.47
N LEU A 190 -1.62 -18.23 -12.98
CA LEU A 190 -1.69 -17.94 -11.54
C LEU A 190 -2.07 -19.19 -10.72
N SER A 191 -2.99 -20.02 -11.21
CA SER A 191 -3.42 -21.24 -10.53
C SER A 191 -2.29 -22.25 -10.39
N GLU A 192 -1.44 -22.41 -11.41
CA GLU A 192 -0.26 -23.26 -11.34
C GLU A 192 0.77 -22.75 -10.31
N VAL A 193 1.03 -21.44 -10.26
CA VAL A 193 1.93 -20.86 -9.24
C VAL A 193 1.37 -21.05 -7.85
N VAL A 194 0.06 -20.84 -7.66
CA VAL A 194 -0.61 -21.02 -6.37
C VAL A 194 -0.58 -22.49 -5.93
N PHE A 195 -0.77 -23.42 -6.86
CA PHE A 195 -0.62 -24.85 -6.58
C PHE A 195 0.80 -25.19 -6.13
N ALA A 196 1.81 -24.69 -6.85
CA ALA A 196 3.21 -24.86 -6.48
C ALA A 196 3.52 -24.24 -5.10
N PHE A 197 3.00 -23.05 -4.81
CA PHE A 197 3.18 -22.36 -3.54
C PHE A 197 2.60 -23.15 -2.36
N ASN A 198 1.38 -23.67 -2.51
CA ASN A 198 0.72 -24.46 -1.46
C ASN A 198 1.32 -25.85 -1.29
N SER A 199 2.04 -26.35 -2.29
CA SER A 199 2.70 -27.67 -2.25
C SER A 199 4.08 -27.62 -1.58
N LEU A 200 4.60 -26.42 -1.27
CA LEU A 200 5.91 -26.24 -0.63
C LEU A 200 5.97 -26.96 0.73
N LYS A 201 6.93 -27.89 0.89
CA LYS A 201 7.22 -28.54 2.18
C LYS A 201 7.63 -27.52 3.25
N ILE A 202 8.39 -26.50 2.85
CA ILE A 202 8.78 -25.39 3.73
C ILE A 202 7.77 -24.26 3.55
N LYS A 203 6.97 -24.02 4.59
CA LYS A 203 6.03 -22.90 4.59
C LYS A 203 6.78 -21.58 4.51
N ILE A 204 6.42 -20.75 3.53
CA ILE A 204 6.92 -19.39 3.41
C ILE A 204 6.19 -18.54 4.44
N TYR A 205 6.90 -18.13 5.50
CA TYR A 205 6.37 -17.15 6.47
C TYR A 205 6.63 -15.75 5.94
N ARG A 206 5.58 -14.93 5.93
CA ARG A 206 5.67 -13.58 5.38
C ARG A 206 6.64 -12.73 6.19
N GLN A 207 7.80 -12.43 5.60
CA GLN A 207 8.61 -11.29 5.98
C GLN A 207 8.06 -10.02 5.30
N ASN A 208 8.33 -8.83 5.84
CA ASN A 208 7.74 -7.56 5.38
C ASN A 208 7.74 -7.40 3.84
N GLY A 209 6.74 -6.74 3.29
CA GLY A 209 6.55 -6.63 1.84
C GLY A 209 5.55 -7.63 1.27
N ARG A 210 5.19 -7.41 0.00
CA ARG A 210 4.10 -8.11 -0.70
C ARG A 210 4.51 -8.72 -2.04
N HIS A 211 5.79 -8.66 -2.42
CA HIS A 211 6.22 -9.10 -3.75
C HIS A 211 6.72 -10.53 -3.68
N LEU A 212 6.06 -11.42 -4.42
CA LEU A 212 6.44 -12.82 -4.55
C LEU A 212 6.75 -13.12 -6.00
N TYR A 213 8.00 -13.46 -6.28
CA TYR A 213 8.48 -13.77 -7.62
C TYR A 213 8.60 -15.28 -7.79
N TYR A 214 8.02 -15.80 -8.86
CA TYR A 214 8.08 -17.21 -9.23
C TYR A 214 9.00 -17.39 -10.44
N ILE A 215 9.94 -18.32 -10.31
CA ILE A 215 10.79 -18.80 -11.39
C ILE A 215 10.64 -20.31 -11.47
N ARG A 216 10.27 -20.79 -12.66
CA ARG A 216 10.19 -22.21 -12.98
C ARG A 216 11.48 -22.63 -13.66
N GLU A 217 12.15 -23.60 -13.06
CA GLU A 217 13.28 -24.31 -13.63
C GLU A 217 12.86 -25.77 -13.91
N PRO A 218 13.51 -26.51 -14.83
CA PRO A 218 13.05 -27.83 -15.28
C PRO A 218 12.73 -28.83 -14.16
N ASN A 219 13.47 -28.77 -13.04
CA ASN A 219 13.34 -29.69 -11.91
C ASN A 219 13.12 -28.97 -10.57
N MET A 220 12.78 -27.69 -10.59
CA MET A 220 12.55 -26.95 -9.34
C MET A 220 11.66 -25.73 -9.49
N ASN A 221 10.91 -25.46 -8.42
CA ASN A 221 10.24 -24.18 -8.24
C ASN A 221 11.10 -23.29 -7.34
N ILE A 222 11.27 -22.05 -7.78
CA ILE A 222 11.96 -21.03 -7.00
C ILE A 222 10.97 -19.91 -6.71
N PHE A 223 10.78 -19.63 -5.42
CA PHE A 223 10.03 -18.48 -4.94
C PHE A 223 11.01 -17.49 -4.32
N LEU A 224 10.95 -16.23 -4.75
CA LEU A 224 11.66 -15.13 -4.11
C LEU A 224 10.64 -14.22 -3.47
N GLN A 225 10.63 -14.19 -2.14
CA GLN A 225 9.85 -13.20 -1.40
C GLN A 225 10.74 -11.96 -1.22
N CYS A 226 10.32 -10.83 -1.77
CA CYS A 226 11.08 -9.59 -1.70
C CYS A 226 10.34 -8.54 -0.88
N LEU A 227 11.11 -7.78 -0.07
CA LEU A 227 10.60 -6.61 0.64
C LEU A 227 10.03 -5.56 -0.33
N ASN A 228 10.62 -5.46 -1.52
CA ASN A 228 10.33 -4.45 -2.54
C ASN A 228 10.41 -5.06 -3.94
N PRO A 229 9.88 -4.38 -4.98
CA PRO A 229 10.02 -4.86 -6.35
C PRO A 229 11.49 -5.06 -6.74
N VAL A 230 11.78 -6.15 -7.46
CA VAL A 230 13.14 -6.54 -7.86
C VAL A 230 13.81 -5.48 -8.75
N GLU A 231 13.02 -4.67 -9.44
CA GLU A 231 13.46 -3.56 -10.30
C GLU A 231 13.95 -2.33 -9.51
N MET A 232 13.81 -2.29 -8.18
CA MET A 232 14.30 -1.20 -7.34
C MET A 232 15.73 -1.47 -6.82
N ALA A 233 16.53 -0.41 -6.63
CA ALA A 233 17.93 -0.53 -6.23
C ALA A 233 18.15 -1.41 -4.97
N VAL A 234 18.92 -2.48 -5.18
CA VAL A 234 19.28 -3.60 -4.29
C VAL A 234 18.05 -4.33 -3.72
N PRO A 235 17.53 -5.35 -4.44
CA PRO A 235 16.40 -6.13 -3.95
C PRO A 235 16.79 -6.96 -2.73
N LYS A 236 15.97 -6.87 -1.68
CA LYS A 236 16.12 -7.68 -0.47
C LYS A 236 15.11 -8.80 -0.52
N CYS A 237 15.58 -9.96 -0.95
CA CYS A 237 14.75 -11.12 -1.15
C CYS A 237 15.24 -12.30 -0.32
N ILE A 238 14.29 -13.11 0.14
CA ILE A 238 14.55 -14.44 0.68
C ILE A 238 14.15 -15.44 -0.39
N THR A 239 15.06 -16.34 -0.72
CA THR A 239 14.82 -17.38 -1.73
C THR A 239 14.40 -18.68 -1.05
N VAL A 240 13.26 -19.22 -1.47
CA VAL A 240 12.80 -20.56 -1.11
C VAL A 240 12.84 -21.42 -2.37
N LYS A 241 13.49 -22.58 -2.28
CA LYS A 241 13.68 -23.51 -3.39
C LYS A 241 13.11 -24.87 -3.01
N GLU A 242 12.32 -25.45 -3.89
CA GLU A 242 11.86 -26.83 -3.74
C GLU A 242 12.19 -27.61 -5.02
N ARG A 243 12.86 -28.75 -4.83
CA ARG A 243 13.10 -29.72 -5.91
C ARG A 243 11.97 -30.73 -5.92
N TYR A 244 11.54 -31.06 -7.14
CA TYR A 244 10.59 -32.14 -7.39
C TYR A 244 11.20 -33.52 -7.14
#